data_AF-A0A2N6EHN6-F1
#
_entry.id   AF-A0A2N6EHN6-F1
#
_cell.length_a   1.000
_cell.length_b   1.000
_cell.length_c   1.000
_cell.angle_alpha   90.00
_cell.angle_beta   90.00
_cell.angle_gamma   90.00
#
_symmetry.space_group_name_H-M   'P 1'
#
loop_
_entity.id
_entity.type
_entity.pdbx_description
1 polymer ?
#
loop_
_entity_poly.entity_id
_entity_poly.type
_entity_poly.pdbx_seq_one_letter_code
_entity_poly.pdbx_strand_id
1 'polypeptide(L)'
;MFRMDAAKMEQVMENLLSNAAKFSPAGTTVLVAGQRQEDGFLISVADQGVGMTPEQVERVFDKFYRGDASNTAVEGLGLGMSIARHIVEGHGGRIRVESSFGQGTTVLVWLPVT
;
A
#
# COMPACT_ATOMS: atom_id res chain seq x y z
N MET A 1 -8.17 24.58 -4.14
CA MET A 1 -6.70 24.45 -4.02
C MET A 1 -6.47 23.15 -3.30
N PHE A 2 -5.99 22.14 -4.02
CA PHE A 2 -5.78 20.79 -3.50
C PHE A 2 -4.92 20.85 -2.23
N ARG A 3 -5.53 20.66 -1.05
CA ARG A 3 -4.86 20.87 0.24
C ARG A 3 -4.54 19.50 0.85
N MET A 4 -3.49 18.87 0.34
CA MET A 4 -2.93 17.65 0.94
C MET A 4 -1.72 17.97 1.79
N ASP A 5 -1.56 17.24 2.89
CA ASP A 5 -0.34 17.26 3.67
C ASP A 5 0.73 16.43 2.95
N ALA A 6 1.67 17.13 2.31
CA ALA A 6 2.73 16.51 1.52
C ALA A 6 3.61 15.56 2.35
N ALA A 7 3.92 15.91 3.61
CA ALA A 7 4.76 15.08 4.48
C ALA A 7 4.02 13.79 4.87
N LYS A 8 2.71 13.87 5.09
CA LYS A 8 1.89 12.67 5.33
C LYS A 8 1.77 11.80 4.08
N MET A 9 1.66 12.40 2.90
CA MET A 9 1.62 11.62 1.65
C MET A 9 2.97 11.00 1.30
N GLU A 10 4.08 11.65 1.64
CA GLU A 10 5.41 11.03 1.59
C GLU A 10 5.46 9.77 2.47
N GLN A 11 4.95 9.86 3.71
CA GLN A 11 4.85 8.71 4.60
C GLN A 11 3.95 7.58 4.03
N VAL A 12 2.88 7.90 3.30
CA VAL A 12 2.08 6.89 2.59
C VAL A 12 2.96 6.19 1.56
N MET A 13 3.64 6.94 0.69
CA MET A 13 4.47 6.38 -0.37
C MET A 13 5.64 5.55 0.18
N GLU A 14 6.30 6.00 1.25
CA GLU A 14 7.35 5.23 1.93
C GLU A 14 6.83 3.88 2.43
N ASN A 15 5.65 3.85 3.04
CA ASN A 15 5.05 2.59 3.51
C ASN A 15 4.73 1.64 2.35
N LEU A 16 4.19 2.15 1.24
CA LEU A 16 3.85 1.33 0.08
C LEU A 16 5.11 0.80 -0.62
N LEU A 17 6.07 1.66 -0.91
CA LEU A 17 7.32 1.30 -1.58
C LEU A 17 8.19 0.39 -0.71
N SER A 18 8.24 0.64 0.59
CA SER A 18 8.95 -0.25 1.51
C SER A 18 8.34 -1.64 1.53
N ASN A 19 7.01 -1.77 1.50
CA ASN A 19 6.38 -3.09 1.47
C ASN A 19 6.63 -3.79 0.14
N ALA A 20 6.42 -3.08 -0.98
CA ALA A 20 6.71 -3.61 -2.31
C ALA A 20 8.15 -4.14 -2.42
N ALA A 21 9.14 -3.37 -1.94
CA ALA A 21 10.54 -3.78 -1.96
C ALA A 21 10.84 -4.95 -1.00
N LYS A 22 10.25 -4.97 0.20
CA LYS A 22 10.49 -6.02 1.20
C LYS A 22 9.92 -7.38 0.81
N PHE A 23 8.77 -7.38 0.14
CA PHE A 23 8.04 -8.61 -0.20
C PHE A 23 8.29 -9.09 -1.64
N SER A 24 9.12 -8.37 -2.41
CA SER A 24 9.51 -8.74 -3.77
C SER A 24 10.89 -9.37 -3.85
N PRO A 25 11.10 -10.35 -4.76
CA PRO A 25 12.43 -10.86 -5.05
C PRO A 25 13.36 -9.76 -5.58
N ALA A 26 14.65 -9.86 -5.27
CA ALA A 26 15.66 -8.93 -5.78
C ALA A 26 15.69 -8.91 -7.32
N GLY A 27 15.85 -7.72 -7.91
CA GLY A 27 15.89 -7.52 -9.36
C GLY A 27 14.53 -7.49 -10.05
N THR A 28 13.43 -7.60 -9.31
CA THR A 28 12.07 -7.38 -9.85
C THR A 28 11.73 -5.89 -9.88
N THR A 29 10.70 -5.54 -10.67
CA THR A 29 10.24 -4.17 -10.84
C THR A 29 9.08 -3.86 -9.92
N VAL A 30 9.16 -2.74 -9.21
CA VAL A 30 8.02 -2.06 -8.56
C VAL A 30 7.54 -0.96 -9.50
N LEU A 31 6.29 -1.04 -9.94
CA LEU A 31 5.66 -0.07 -10.83
C LEU A 31 4.85 0.93 -10.02
N VAL A 32 5.14 2.22 -10.20
CA VAL A 32 4.34 3.32 -9.66
C VAL A 32 3.63 4.02 -10.81
N ALA A 33 2.31 4.14 -10.73
CA ALA A 33 1.52 4.85 -11.73
C ALA A 33 0.58 5.85 -11.07
N GLY A 34 0.30 6.95 -11.78
CA GLY A 34 -0.66 7.97 -11.39
C GLY A 34 -1.60 8.27 -12.54
N GLN A 35 -2.90 8.30 -12.25
CA GLN A 35 -3.94 8.61 -13.22
C GLN A 35 -4.90 9.64 -12.63
N ARG A 36 -5.13 10.72 -13.37
CA ARG A 36 -6.22 11.64 -13.06
C ARG A 36 -7.56 10.99 -13.40
N GLN A 37 -8.50 11.04 -12.46
CA GLN A 37 -9.90 10.68 -12.65
C GLN A 37 -10.75 11.95 -12.54
N GLU A 38 -12.05 11.87 -12.88
CA GLU A 38 -12.94 13.04 -12.93
C GLU A 38 -12.92 13.84 -11.62
N ASP A 39 -13.05 13.15 -10.48
CA ASP A 39 -13.15 13.77 -9.14
C ASP A 39 -11.90 13.55 -8.27
N GLY A 40 -10.81 13.03 -8.83
CA GLY A 40 -9.70 12.54 -8.02
C GLY A 40 -8.41 12.22 -8.76
N PHE A 41 -7.45 11.70 -8.02
CA PHE A 41 -6.25 11.06 -8.52
C PHE A 41 -6.17 9.64 -7.98
N LEU A 42 -5.93 8.68 -8.86
CA LEU A 42 -5.61 7.31 -8.51
C LEU A 42 -4.10 7.12 -8.63
N ILE A 43 -3.47 6.67 -7.56
CA ILE A 43 -2.07 6.25 -7.50
C ILE A 43 -2.07 4.74 -7.29
N SER A 44 -1.23 4.02 -8.03
CA SER A 44 -1.00 2.60 -7.81
C SER A 44 0.48 2.30 -7.57
N VAL A 45 0.74 1.36 -6.67
CA VAL A 45 2.05 0.74 -6.45
C VAL A 45 1.87 -0.76 -6.64
N ALA A 46 2.47 -1.30 -7.70
CA ALA A 46 2.39 -2.72 -8.04
C ALA A 46 3.76 -3.39 -7.94
N ASP A 47 3.79 -4.59 -7.38
CA ASP A 47 4.99 -5.38 -7.18
C ASP A 47 4.83 -6.81 -7.70
N GLN A 48 5.94 -7.55 -7.75
CA GLN A 48 6.01 -8.94 -8.22
C GLN A 48 6.38 -9.87 -7.06
N GLY A 49 5.89 -9.55 -5.87
CA GLY A 49 6.20 -10.26 -4.64
C GLY A 49 5.41 -11.54 -4.43
N VAL A 50 5.52 -12.07 -3.21
CA VAL A 50 4.83 -13.30 -2.80
C VAL A 50 3.30 -13.18 -2.87
N GLY A 51 2.76 -11.96 -2.90
CA GLY A 51 1.32 -11.72 -2.87
C GLY A 51 0.67 -12.14 -1.55
N MET A 52 -0.66 -12.16 -1.52
CA MET A 52 -1.45 -12.40 -0.31
C MET A 52 -2.57 -13.42 -0.56
N THR A 53 -2.95 -14.18 0.46
CA THR A 53 -4.20 -14.95 0.47
C THR A 53 -5.40 -14.01 0.68
N PRO A 54 -6.65 -14.45 0.38
CA PRO A 54 -7.84 -13.64 0.63
C PRO A 54 -7.95 -13.13 2.08
N GLU A 55 -7.65 -14.00 3.05
CA GLU A 55 -7.70 -13.66 4.49
C GLU A 55 -6.64 -12.62 4.87
N GLN A 56 -5.47 -12.68 4.22
CA GLN A 56 -4.42 -11.68 4.41
C GLN A 56 -4.82 -10.33 3.81
N VAL A 57 -5.48 -10.31 2.64
CA VAL A 57 -5.99 -9.08 2.01
C VAL A 57 -7.01 -8.39 2.91
N GLU A 58 -7.92 -9.14 3.54
CA GLU A 58 -8.93 -8.59 4.46
C GLU A 58 -8.32 -7.90 5.68
N ARG A 59 -7.16 -8.39 6.13
CA ARG A 59 -6.51 -7.97 7.38
C ARG A 59 -5.28 -7.09 7.18
N VAL A 60 -4.85 -6.85 5.94
CA VAL A 60 -3.60 -6.14 5.61
C VAL A 60 -3.51 -4.74 6.23
N PHE A 61 -4.65 -4.11 6.52
CA PHE A 61 -4.73 -2.79 7.12
C PHE A 61 -4.89 -2.81 8.65
N ASP A 62 -5.02 -3.99 9.26
CA ASP A 62 -5.11 -4.13 10.72
C ASP A 62 -3.79 -3.77 11.38
N LYS A 63 -3.86 -3.07 12.52
CA LYS A 63 -2.66 -2.73 13.29
C LYS A 63 -2.00 -4.00 13.82
N PHE A 64 -0.67 -4.06 13.73
CA PHE A 64 0.15 -5.19 14.17
C PHE A 64 -0.07 -6.49 13.39
N TYR A 65 -0.90 -6.48 12.34
CA TYR A 65 -1.09 -7.67 11.53
C TYR A 65 0.15 -7.94 10.68
N ARG A 66 0.56 -9.22 10.69
CA ARG A 66 1.62 -9.78 9.87
C ARG A 66 1.07 -11.10 9.34
N GLY A 67 1.00 -11.24 8.01
CA GLY A 67 0.37 -12.39 7.34
C GLY A 67 0.85 -13.73 7.89
N ASP A 68 2.16 -13.98 7.84
CA ASP A 68 2.80 -15.14 8.43
C ASP A 68 3.77 -14.73 9.54
N ALA A 69 3.36 -14.91 10.80
CA ALA A 69 4.19 -14.66 11.99
C ALA A 69 5.45 -15.55 12.04
N SER A 70 5.50 -16.62 11.25
CA SER A 70 6.58 -17.60 11.17
C SER A 70 7.79 -17.09 10.36
N ASN A 71 7.59 -16.10 9.48
CA ASN A 71 8.68 -15.53 8.68
C ASN A 71 9.28 -14.33 9.40
N THR A 72 10.05 -14.60 10.46
CA THR A 72 10.78 -13.60 11.24
C THR A 72 11.83 -12.83 10.42
N ALA A 73 12.12 -13.28 9.20
CA ALA A 73 13.07 -12.65 8.29
C ALA A 73 12.64 -11.26 7.78
N VAL A 74 11.33 -10.94 7.78
CA VAL A 74 10.86 -9.63 7.33
C VAL A 74 10.65 -8.70 8.53
N GLU A 75 11.49 -7.68 8.66
CA GLU A 75 11.44 -6.70 9.75
C GLU A 75 10.28 -5.70 9.62
N GLY A 76 9.53 -5.52 10.71
CA GLY A 76 8.48 -4.50 10.83
C GLY A 76 7.45 -4.78 11.93
N LEU A 77 6.87 -3.72 12.50
CA LEU A 77 5.82 -3.80 13.55
C LEU A 77 4.41 -4.09 13.01
N GLY A 78 4.23 -4.26 11.69
CA GLY A 78 2.90 -4.41 11.09
C GLY A 78 2.04 -3.15 11.18
N LEU A 79 2.66 -1.96 11.18
CA LEU A 79 1.96 -0.67 11.31
C LEU A 79 1.84 0.08 9.98
N GLY A 80 2.73 -0.16 9.01
CA GLY A 80 2.87 0.68 7.81
C GLY A 80 1.57 0.82 7.00
N MET A 81 0.90 -0.30 6.70
CA MET A 81 -0.35 -0.27 5.94
C MET A 81 -1.51 0.38 6.72
N SER A 82 -1.58 0.16 8.03
CA SER A 82 -2.57 0.82 8.89
C SER A 82 -2.36 2.35 8.96
N ILE A 83 -1.10 2.81 8.98
CA ILE A 83 -0.74 4.23 8.95
C ILE A 83 -1.09 4.82 7.59
N ALA A 84 -0.72 4.14 6.50
CA ALA A 84 -1.05 4.57 5.14
C ALA A 84 -2.57 4.74 4.96
N ARG A 85 -3.35 3.76 5.41
CA ARG A 85 -4.82 3.84 5.41
C ARG A 85 -5.35 5.03 6.20
N HIS A 86 -4.88 5.21 7.43
CA HIS A 86 -5.34 6.31 8.27
C HIS A 86 -5.03 7.68 7.64
N ILE A 87 -3.85 7.84 7.04
CA ILE A 87 -3.48 9.08 6.35
C ILE A 87 -4.36 9.32 5.13
N VAL A 88 -4.53 8.30 4.26
CA VAL A 88 -5.34 8.41 3.04
C VAL A 88 -6.80 8.74 3.38
N GLU A 89 -7.39 8.04 4.34
CA GLU A 89 -8.75 8.29 4.82
C GLU A 89 -8.87 9.68 5.47
N GLY A 90 -7.83 10.13 6.19
CA GLY A 90 -7.76 11.48 6.76
C GLY A 90 -7.76 12.60 5.72
N HIS A 91 -7.37 12.30 4.48
CA HIS A 91 -7.49 13.20 3.33
C HIS A 91 -8.80 13.01 2.54
N GLY A 92 -9.76 12.23 3.06
CA GLY A 92 -11.00 11.90 2.36
C GLY A 92 -10.82 10.91 1.21
N GLY A 93 -9.64 10.28 1.11
CA GLY A 93 -9.32 9.30 0.09
C GLY A 93 -9.77 7.89 0.45
N ARG A 94 -9.37 6.95 -0.40
CA ARG A 94 -9.61 5.51 -0.24
C ARG A 94 -8.35 4.74 -0.58
N ILE A 95 -8.06 3.70 0.17
CA ILE A 95 -6.98 2.76 -0.13
C ILE A 95 -7.54 1.34 -0.24
N ARG A 96 -7.06 0.57 -1.20
CA ARG A 96 -7.40 -0.85 -1.35
C ARG A 96 -6.20 -1.64 -1.84
N VAL A 97 -6.23 -2.95 -1.60
CA VAL A 97 -5.20 -3.90 -2.06
C VAL A 97 -5.86 -4.91 -2.99
N GLU A 98 -5.23 -5.13 -4.13
CA GLU A 98 -5.51 -6.23 -5.05
C GLU A 98 -4.28 -7.13 -5.05
N SER A 99 -4.44 -8.39 -4.62
CA SER A 99 -3.31 -9.32 -4.56
C SER A 99 -3.78 -10.75 -4.71
N SER A 100 -2.88 -11.59 -5.21
CA SER A 100 -3.08 -13.03 -5.27
C SER A 100 -1.76 -13.72 -4.92
N PHE A 101 -1.84 -14.79 -4.13
CA PHE A 101 -0.67 -15.54 -3.71
C PHE A 101 0.15 -16.03 -4.92
N GLY A 102 1.44 -15.73 -4.93
CA GLY A 102 2.39 -16.02 -6.00
C GLY A 102 2.36 -15.07 -7.21
N GLN A 103 1.50 -14.05 -7.22
CA GLN A 103 1.32 -13.12 -8.35
C GLN A 103 1.71 -11.67 -8.04
N GLY A 104 2.06 -11.38 -6.79
CA GLY A 104 2.37 -10.03 -6.32
C GLY A 104 1.17 -9.26 -5.77
N THR A 105 1.40 -7.98 -5.50
CA THR A 105 0.43 -7.08 -4.88
C THR A 105 0.34 -5.77 -5.64
N THR A 106 -0.87 -5.23 -5.77
CA THR A 106 -1.12 -3.86 -6.22
C THR A 106 -1.90 -3.10 -5.14
N VAL A 107 -1.29 -2.04 -4.62
CA VAL A 107 -1.96 -1.11 -3.69
C VAL A 107 -2.46 0.09 -4.47
N LEU A 108 -3.72 0.44 -4.26
CA LEU A 108 -4.43 1.51 -4.96
C LEU A 108 -4.85 2.57 -3.97
N VAL A 109 -4.39 3.80 -4.17
CA VAL A 109 -4.71 4.99 -3.37
C VAL A 109 -5.48 5.96 -4.25
N TRP A 110 -6.74 6.22 -3.91
CA TRP A 110 -7.55 7.24 -4.55
C TRP A 110 -7.68 8.46 -3.63
N LEU A 111 -7.54 9.66 -4.18
CA LEU A 111 -7.55 10.94 -3.45
C LEU A 111 -8.46 11.95 -4.16
N PRO A 112 -9.35 12.67 -3.45
CA PRO A 112 -10.28 13.62 -4.07
C PRO A 112 -9.61 14.93 -4.48
N VAL A 113 -9.97 15.49 -5.65
CA VAL A 113 -9.57 16.85 -6.07
C VAL A 113 -10.56 17.89 -5.61
N THR A 114 -10.64 18.10 -4.30
CA THR A 114 -11.47 19.16 -3.69
C THR A 114 -10.71 20.46 -3.43
#